data_AF-A0A3Q7IVM4-F1
#
_entry.id   AF-A0A3Q7IVM4-F1
#
_cell.length_a   1.000
_cell.length_b   1.000
_cell.length_c   1.000
_cell.angle_alpha   90.00
_cell.angle_beta   90.00
_cell.angle_gamma   90.00
#
_symmetry.space_group_name_H-M   'P 1'
#
loop_
_entity.id
_entity.type
_entity.pdbx_description
1 polymer ?
#
loop_
_entity_poly.entity_id
_entity_poly.type
_entity_poly.pdbx_seq_one_letter_code
_entity_poly.pdbx_strand_id
1 'polypeptide(L)'
;MIIRFPESEVKILVNRNPVKTSFEEWARPGHFSRTIAKGIDITTWICDLHVDAHDFDSHTRDLKEISRKLFSAHFGQLSIIFLWLSGMYFHGARFSNYEAWISDQTHIGPSAQVVWPI
;
A
#
# COMPACT_ATOMS: atom_id res chain seq x y z
N MET A 1 -19.47 -41.91 16.95
CA MET A 1 -18.85 -42.05 15.63
C MET A 1 -18.61 -40.65 15.07
N ILE A 2 -17.36 -40.18 15.02
CA ILE A 2 -17.01 -38.85 14.49
C ILE A 2 -16.58 -39.05 13.03
N ILE A 3 -17.34 -38.50 12.09
CA ILE A 3 -17.00 -38.52 10.67
C ILE A 3 -15.90 -37.47 10.45
N ARG A 4 -14.66 -37.91 10.18
CA ARG A 4 -13.62 -37.03 9.66
C ARG A 4 -13.80 -36.92 8.15
N PHE A 5 -14.03 -35.71 7.66
CA PHE A 5 -13.95 -35.43 6.23
C PHE A 5 -12.49 -35.49 5.78
N PRO A 6 -12.19 -35.98 4.57
CA PRO A 6 -10.83 -35.98 4.05
C PRO A 6 -10.33 -34.54 3.87
N GLU A 7 -9.11 -34.25 4.34
CA GLU A 7 -8.46 -32.98 4.09
C GLU A 7 -8.22 -32.82 2.58
N SER A 8 -8.71 -31.73 1.99
CA SER A 8 -8.42 -31.43 0.59
C SER A 8 -6.97 -30.97 0.46
N GLU A 9 -6.18 -31.68 -0.35
CA GLU A 9 -4.81 -31.25 -0.67
C GLU A 9 -4.86 -29.91 -1.46
N VAL A 10 -4.54 -28.81 -0.77
CA VAL A 10 -4.40 -27.49 -1.40
C VAL A 10 -3.04 -27.41 -2.09
N LYS A 11 -3.05 -27.15 -3.41
CA LYS A 11 -1.83 -26.98 -4.21
C LYS A 11 -1.53 -25.51 -4.44
N ILE A 12 -0.28 -25.11 -4.22
CA ILE A 12 0.20 -23.75 -4.50
C ILE A 12 0.68 -23.70 -5.96
N LEU A 13 0.08 -22.83 -6.77
CA LEU A 13 0.45 -22.62 -8.16
C LEU A 13 0.87 -21.16 -8.38
N VAL A 14 2.06 -20.94 -8.94
CA VAL A 14 2.62 -19.60 -9.18
C VAL A 14 3.20 -19.52 -10.58
N ASN A 15 2.90 -18.44 -11.30
CA ASN A 15 3.54 -18.13 -12.58
C ASN A 15 4.85 -17.39 -12.33
N ARG A 16 5.96 -17.85 -12.92
CA ARG A 16 7.26 -17.18 -12.83
C ARG A 16 7.34 -16.03 -13.83
N ASN A 17 7.87 -14.89 -13.39
CA ASN A 17 8.10 -13.68 -14.19
C ASN A 17 6.94 -13.30 -15.12
N PRO A 18 5.70 -13.18 -14.60
CA PRO A 18 4.55 -12.95 -15.47
C PRO A 18 4.47 -11.50 -15.98
N VAL A 19 5.25 -10.57 -15.41
CA VAL A 19 5.43 -9.19 -15.87
C VAL A 19 6.91 -8.84 -15.72
N LYS A 20 7.51 -8.23 -16.75
CA LYS A 20 8.91 -7.77 -16.72
C LYS A 20 9.02 -6.48 -15.92
N THR A 21 9.95 -6.42 -14.97
CA THR A 21 10.28 -5.18 -14.26
C THR A 21 11.01 -4.21 -15.19
N SER A 22 10.44 -3.03 -15.43
CA SER A 22 11.03 -1.97 -16.24
C SER A 22 10.41 -0.60 -15.93
N PHE A 23 11.07 0.48 -16.34
CA PHE A 23 10.56 1.86 -16.21
C PHE A 23 9.73 2.32 -17.42
N GLU A 24 9.55 1.49 -18.44
CA GLU A 24 8.90 1.88 -19.69
C GLU A 24 7.44 2.35 -19.46
N GLU A 25 6.69 1.60 -18.66
CA GLU A 25 5.29 1.93 -18.33
C GLU A 25 5.15 3.16 -17.41
N TRP A 26 6.21 3.52 -16.68
CA TRP A 26 6.21 4.71 -15.82
C TRP A 26 6.30 6.00 -16.64
N ALA A 27 6.95 5.94 -17.80
CA ALA A 27 7.01 7.05 -18.75
C ALA A 27 5.69 7.24 -19.53
N ARG A 28 4.69 6.36 -19.32
CA ARG A 28 3.40 6.36 -20.02
C ARG A 28 2.26 6.44 -19.00
N PRO A 29 1.97 7.62 -18.43
CA PRO A 29 0.87 7.76 -17.48
C PRO A 29 -0.46 7.32 -18.12
N GLY A 30 -1.24 6.53 -17.38
CA GLY A 30 -2.51 5.99 -17.87
C GLY A 30 -2.37 4.75 -18.74
N HIS A 31 -1.18 4.12 -18.85
CA HIS A 31 -0.98 2.88 -19.61
C HIS A 31 -1.98 1.75 -19.27
N PHE A 32 -2.53 1.78 -18.05
CA PHE A 32 -3.52 0.84 -17.55
C PHE A 32 -4.93 1.00 -18.17
N SER A 33 -5.21 2.13 -18.83
CA SER A 33 -6.51 2.40 -19.47
C SER A 33 -6.31 2.79 -20.93
N ARG A 34 -7.02 2.12 -21.85
CA ARG A 34 -6.95 2.43 -23.29
C ARG A 34 -7.48 3.83 -23.62
N THR A 35 -8.35 4.37 -22.77
CA THR A 35 -8.92 5.71 -22.93
C THR A 35 -7.90 6.76 -22.52
N ILE A 36 -7.30 6.60 -21.34
CA ILE A 36 -6.34 7.55 -20.76
C ILE A 36 -4.99 7.49 -21.48
N ALA A 37 -4.55 6.31 -21.93
CA ALA A 37 -3.27 6.13 -22.63
C ALA A 37 -3.14 6.89 -23.96
N LYS A 38 -4.23 7.44 -24.52
CA LYS A 38 -4.21 8.23 -25.75
C LYS A 38 -3.57 9.61 -25.59
N GLY A 39 -3.43 10.09 -24.36
CA GLY A 39 -2.80 11.38 -24.06
C GLY A 39 -3.78 12.41 -23.51
N ILE A 40 -3.22 13.58 -23.19
CA ILE A 40 -3.90 14.66 -22.48
C ILE A 40 -4.61 15.55 -23.51
N ASP A 41 -5.94 15.44 -23.60
CA ASP A 41 -6.73 16.34 -24.44
C ASP A 41 -7.28 17.54 -23.65
N ILE A 42 -7.61 17.34 -22.36
CA ILE A 42 -8.11 18.36 -21.43
C ILE A 42 -7.61 18.08 -20.00
N THR A 43 -7.68 19.08 -19.12
CA THR A 43 -7.21 18.93 -17.72
C THR A 43 -7.97 17.87 -16.93
N THR A 44 -9.22 17.54 -17.30
CA THR A 44 -9.99 16.45 -16.70
C THR A 44 -9.25 15.12 -16.78
N TRP A 45 -8.47 14.89 -17.84
CA TRP A 45 -7.64 13.70 -17.99
C TRP A 45 -6.72 13.46 -16.78
N ILE A 46 -6.20 14.53 -16.16
CA ILE A 46 -5.34 14.42 -14.98
C ILE A 46 -6.14 13.89 -13.79
N CYS A 47 -7.38 14.32 -13.62
CA CYS A 47 -8.26 13.81 -12.56
C CYS A 47 -8.64 12.35 -12.84
N ASP A 48 -9.04 12.04 -14.07
CA ASP A 48 -9.41 10.69 -14.50
C ASP A 48 -8.25 9.71 -14.27
N LEU A 49 -7.01 10.13 -14.54
CA LEU A 49 -5.79 9.36 -14.25
C LEU A 49 -5.71 8.93 -12.77
N HIS A 50 -6.05 9.83 -11.83
CA HIS A 50 -5.97 9.54 -10.40
C HIS A 50 -7.15 8.70 -9.92
N VAL A 51 -8.36 8.98 -10.40
CA VAL A 51 -9.57 8.23 -10.01
C VAL A 51 -9.47 6.78 -10.47
N ASP A 52 -8.99 6.56 -11.69
CA ASP A 52 -8.93 5.22 -12.27
C ASP A 52 -7.71 4.42 -11.81
N ALA A 53 -6.72 5.02 -11.13
CA ALA A 53 -5.45 4.37 -10.80
C ALA A 53 -5.61 3.06 -10.00
N HIS A 54 -6.62 2.99 -9.14
CA HIS A 54 -6.89 1.82 -8.29
C HIS A 54 -8.18 1.06 -8.66
N ASP A 55 -8.86 1.47 -9.73
CA ASP A 55 -10.01 0.75 -10.28
C ASP A 55 -9.55 -0.41 -11.17
N PHE A 56 -9.04 -1.48 -10.55
CA PHE A 56 -8.43 -2.59 -11.27
C PHE A 56 -9.41 -3.33 -12.21
N ASP A 57 -10.71 -3.28 -11.92
CA ASP A 57 -11.76 -3.90 -12.73
C ASP A 57 -11.97 -3.16 -14.06
N SER A 58 -11.72 -1.83 -14.12
CA SER A 58 -11.75 -1.09 -15.38
C SER A 58 -10.49 -1.27 -16.23
N HIS A 59 -9.38 -1.70 -15.64
CA HIS A 59 -8.12 -1.93 -16.37
C HIS A 59 -8.17 -3.22 -17.21
N THR A 60 -8.77 -4.28 -16.68
CA THR A 60 -8.77 -5.61 -17.30
C THR A 60 -9.98 -6.42 -16.83
N ARG A 61 -10.45 -7.36 -17.65
CA ARG A 61 -11.50 -8.32 -17.26
C ARG A 61 -10.94 -9.64 -16.72
N ASP A 62 -9.61 -9.80 -16.68
CA ASP A 62 -8.97 -11.00 -16.14
C ASP A 62 -8.92 -10.96 -14.61
N LEU A 63 -9.79 -11.76 -13.98
CA LEU A 63 -9.86 -11.91 -12.53
C LEU A 63 -8.52 -12.35 -11.90
N LYS A 64 -7.70 -13.13 -12.63
CA LYS A 64 -6.39 -13.56 -12.13
C LYS A 64 -5.43 -12.38 -12.02
N GLU A 65 -5.46 -11.49 -13.01
CA GLU A 65 -4.64 -10.28 -13.00
C GLU A 65 -5.11 -9.28 -11.94
N ILE A 66 -6.43 -9.06 -11.83
CA ILE A 66 -7.03 -8.23 -10.77
C ILE A 66 -6.61 -8.75 -9.39
N SER A 67 -6.76 -10.06 -9.14
CA SER A 67 -6.37 -10.68 -7.87
C SER A 67 -4.88 -10.51 -7.57
N ARG A 68 -4.01 -10.59 -8.60
CA ARG A 68 -2.56 -10.38 -8.45
C ARG A 68 -2.24 -8.93 -8.09
N LYS A 69 -2.90 -7.95 -8.73
CA LYS A 69 -2.75 -6.52 -8.42
C LYS A 69 -3.22 -6.23 -6.99
N LEU A 70 -4.38 -6.75 -6.62
CA LEU A 70 -4.95 -6.61 -5.28
C LEU A 70 -4.01 -7.20 -4.22
N PHE A 71 -3.56 -8.44 -4.39
CA PHE A 71 -2.62 -9.09 -3.47
C PHE A 71 -1.33 -8.27 -3.30
N SER A 72 -0.78 -7.74 -4.39
CA SER A 72 0.43 -6.91 -4.35
C SER A 72 0.19 -5.56 -3.67
N ALA A 73 -0.96 -4.92 -3.92
CA ALA A 73 -1.33 -3.65 -3.30
C ALA A 73 -1.46 -3.75 -1.77
N HIS A 74 -1.93 -4.90 -1.26
CA HIS A 74 -1.97 -5.15 0.19
C HIS A 74 -0.58 -5.13 0.82
N PHE A 75 0.44 -5.71 0.17
CA PHE A 75 1.83 -5.59 0.66
C PHE A 75 2.34 -4.16 0.61
N GLY A 76 1.96 -3.40 -0.43
CA GLY A 76 2.21 -1.96 -0.48
C GLY A 76 1.63 -1.24 0.75
N GLN A 77 0.35 -1.46 1.05
CA GLN A 77 -0.30 -0.87 2.21
C GLN A 77 0.34 -1.30 3.54
N LEU A 78 0.61 -2.60 3.71
CA LEU A 78 1.29 -3.11 4.90
C LEU A 78 2.68 -2.49 5.07
N SER A 79 3.43 -2.28 3.99
CA SER A 79 4.75 -1.64 4.06
C SER A 79 4.67 -0.19 4.57
N ILE A 80 3.65 0.57 4.13
CA ILE A 80 3.41 1.94 4.61
C ILE A 80 2.99 1.93 6.09
N ILE A 81 2.14 0.98 6.50
CA ILE A 81 1.77 0.82 7.91
C ILE A 81 3.00 0.53 8.77
N PHE A 82 3.87 -0.39 8.36
CA PHE A 82 5.09 -0.69 9.12
C PHE A 82 6.06 0.49 9.14
N LEU A 83 6.18 1.24 8.04
CA LEU A 83 6.99 2.45 8.01
C LEU A 83 6.43 3.51 8.96
N TRP A 84 5.10 3.70 8.99
CA TRP A 84 4.43 4.61 9.90
C TRP A 84 4.65 4.19 11.37
N LEU A 85 4.42 2.92 11.71
CA LEU A 85 4.69 2.38 13.05
C LEU A 85 6.15 2.58 13.45
N SER A 86 7.08 2.26 12.55
CA SER A 86 8.52 2.49 12.77
C SER A 86 8.81 3.95 13.06
N GLY A 87 8.17 4.88 12.34
CA GLY A 87 8.25 6.31 12.61
C GLY A 87 7.75 6.66 14.01
N MET A 88 6.61 6.11 14.44
CA MET A 88 6.06 6.35 15.78
C MET A 88 7.02 5.87 16.88
N TYR A 89 7.59 4.67 16.75
CA TYR A 89 8.60 4.16 17.69
C TYR A 89 9.87 5.01 17.69
N PHE A 90 10.35 5.40 16.51
CA PHE A 90 11.56 6.21 16.39
C PHE A 90 11.38 7.58 17.06
N HIS A 91 10.25 8.25 16.82
CA HIS A 91 9.90 9.51 17.47
C HIS A 91 9.79 9.35 18.99
N GLY A 92 9.14 8.29 19.47
CA GLY A 92 9.09 7.92 20.88
C GLY A 92 10.48 7.72 21.50
N ALA A 93 11.42 7.11 20.78
CA ALA A 93 12.76 6.84 21.30
C ALA A 93 13.71 8.05 21.27
N ARG A 94 13.50 9.02 20.38
CA ARG A 94 14.49 10.09 20.10
C ARG A 94 14.04 11.48 20.49
N PHE A 95 12.75 11.79 20.39
CA PHE A 95 12.24 13.16 20.50
C PHE A 95 11.08 13.26 21.51
N SER A 96 10.94 12.29 22.40
CA SER A 96 9.86 12.24 23.37
C SER A 96 10.32 12.50 24.80
N ASN A 97 9.36 12.76 25.67
CA ASN A 97 9.55 12.78 27.13
C ASN A 97 9.11 11.44 27.78
N TYR A 98 9.17 10.31 27.07
CA TYR A 98 8.62 9.02 27.51
C TYR A 98 9.12 8.57 28.90
N GLU A 99 10.42 8.69 29.18
CA GLU A 99 10.98 8.31 30.49
C GLU A 99 10.49 9.23 31.63
N ALA A 100 10.32 10.52 31.35
CA ALA A 100 9.75 11.45 32.33
C ALA A 100 8.26 11.14 32.53
N TRP A 101 7.52 10.93 31.44
CA TRP A 101 6.10 10.60 31.49
C TRP A 101 5.80 9.31 32.26
N ILE A 102 6.59 8.24 32.06
CA ILE A 102 6.38 6.98 32.79
C ILE A 102 6.70 7.11 34.29
N SER A 103 7.52 8.09 34.69
CA SER A 103 7.86 8.35 36.09
C SER A 103 6.75 9.11 36.86
N ASP A 104 5.97 9.96 36.18
CA ASP A 104 4.81 10.67 36.76
C ASP A 104 3.74 10.91 35.69
N GLN A 105 2.87 9.91 35.51
CA GLN A 105 1.80 9.94 34.51
C GLN A 105 0.68 10.94 34.85
N THR A 106 0.58 11.35 36.12
CA THR A 106 -0.51 12.22 36.59
C THR A 106 -0.24 13.70 36.35
N HIS A 107 1.02 14.12 36.36
CA HIS A 107 1.40 15.52 36.22
C HIS A 107 2.17 15.82 34.94
N ILE A 108 2.79 14.82 34.29
CA ILE A 108 3.53 15.01 33.04
C ILE A 108 2.64 14.61 31.86
N GLY A 109 2.46 15.52 30.89
CA GLY A 109 1.76 15.22 29.65
C GLY A 109 2.68 14.52 28.63
N PRO A 110 2.18 13.57 27.83
CA PRO A 110 2.99 12.91 26.80
C PRO A 110 3.31 13.85 25.63
N SER A 111 4.55 13.81 25.16
CA SER A 111 5.03 14.53 23.98
C SER A 111 6.05 13.69 23.20
N ALA A 112 5.95 13.67 21.87
CA ALA A 112 6.84 12.90 20.98
C ALA A 112 7.21 13.65 19.67
N GLN A 113 6.86 14.93 19.58
CA GLN A 113 7.15 15.77 18.42
C GLN A 113 7.75 17.10 18.90
N VAL A 114 8.90 17.45 18.35
CA VAL A 114 9.62 18.70 18.62
C VAL A 114 9.71 19.49 17.32
N VAL A 115 9.38 20.77 17.37
CA VAL A 115 9.41 21.69 16.22
C VAL A 115 10.74 22.43 16.21
N TRP A 116 11.27 22.71 15.01
CA TRP A 116 12.48 23.51 14.88
C TRP A 116 12.24 25.00 15.19
N PRO A 117 13.19 25.67 15.88
CA PRO A 117 13.12 27.11 16.09
C PRO A 117 13.66 27.82 14.83
N ILE A 118 12.75 28.13 13.90
CA ILE A 118 13.02 28.89 12.67
C ILE A 118 12.50 30.31 12.76
#